data_AF-A0A7Y2IT10-F1
#
_entry.id   AF-A0A7Y2IT10-F1
#
_cell.length_a   1.000
_cell.length_b   1.000
_cell.length_c   1.000
_cell.angle_alpha   90.00
_cell.angle_beta   90.00
_cell.angle_gamma   90.00
#
_symmetry.space_group_name_H-M   'P 1'
#
loop_
_entity.id
_entity.type
_entity.pdbx_description
1 polymer ?
#
loop_
_entity_poly.entity_id
_entity_poly.type
_entity_poly.pdbx_seq_one_letter_code
_entity_poly.pdbx_strand_id
1 'polypeptide(L)'
;VNKTDIAPAPAVHRLLQLHSGAVAVSARTGDGLAELGAALVEALERTTSEVELRVPYDRGDLVAAVHRVGDVLKQTHEDDATVLHVRLPTANVSEFEAYRVG
;
A
#
# COMPACT_ATOMS: atom_id res chain seq x y z
N VAL A 1 -15.03 9.11 -9.08
CA VAL A 1 -15.82 9.50 -10.27
C VAL A 1 -15.05 10.54 -11.05
N ASN A 2 -14.62 10.24 -12.27
CA ASN A 2 -13.84 11.17 -13.10
C ASN A 2 -14.73 12.02 -14.03
N LYS A 3 -14.19 13.10 -14.59
CA LYS A 3 -14.79 14.04 -15.56
C LYS A 3 -15.87 14.96 -14.98
N THR A 4 -15.70 15.38 -13.73
CA THR A 4 -16.66 16.26 -13.05
C THR A 4 -16.71 17.68 -13.61
N ASP A 5 -15.76 18.05 -14.47
CA ASP A 5 -15.73 19.29 -15.22
C ASP A 5 -16.86 19.41 -16.27
N ILE A 6 -17.36 18.27 -16.77
CA ILE A 6 -18.42 18.22 -17.79
C ILE A 6 -19.64 17.40 -17.37
N ALA A 7 -19.55 16.65 -16.27
CA ALA A 7 -20.63 15.79 -15.81
C ALA A 7 -21.72 16.60 -15.07
N PRO A 8 -23.03 16.29 -15.26
CA PRO A 8 -24.10 16.91 -14.49
C PRO A 8 -23.97 16.62 -12.99
N ALA A 9 -24.07 17.67 -12.16
CA ALA A 9 -23.92 17.56 -10.71
C ALA A 9 -24.84 16.50 -10.05
N PRO A 10 -26.12 16.31 -10.45
CA PRO A 10 -26.97 15.27 -9.88
C PRO A 10 -26.46 13.84 -10.15
N ALA A 11 -25.84 13.62 -11.32
CA ALA A 11 -25.27 12.31 -11.67
C ALA A 11 -24.03 12.00 -10.82
N VAL A 12 -23.16 13.01 -10.62
CA VAL A 12 -21.98 12.89 -9.75
C VAL A 12 -22.41 12.60 -8.31
N HIS A 13 -23.35 13.37 -7.75
CA HIS A 13 -23.85 13.17 -6.39
C HIS A 13 -24.45 11.78 -6.18
N ARG A 14 -25.23 11.28 -7.15
CA ARG A 14 -25.79 9.94 -7.10
C ARG A 14 -24.69 8.87 -7.00
N LEU A 15 -23.62 9.00 -7.78
CA LEU A 15 -22.50 8.05 -7.74
C LEU A 15 -21.75 8.10 -6.42
N LEU A 16 -21.54 9.29 -5.85
CA LEU A 16 -20.90 9.43 -4.53
C LEU A 16 -21.75 8.80 -3.41
N GLN A 17 -23.07 8.92 -3.48
CA GLN A 17 -23.97 8.28 -2.50
C GLN A 17 -24.02 6.75 -2.63
N LEU A 18 -23.90 6.22 -3.85
CA LEU A 18 -23.93 4.77 -4.08
C LEU A 18 -22.61 4.06 -3.73
N HIS A 19 -21.50 4.80 -3.74
CA HIS A 19 -20.17 4.24 -3.56
C HIS A 19 -19.43 4.96 -2.43
N SER A 20 -19.54 4.42 -1.22
CA SER A 20 -18.78 4.90 -0.07
C SER A 20 -17.28 4.90 -0.38
N GLY A 21 -16.62 6.03 -0.13
CA GLY A 21 -15.20 6.24 -0.46
C GLY A 21 -14.91 6.67 -1.90
N ALA A 22 -15.94 6.88 -2.74
CA ALA A 22 -15.73 7.48 -4.05
C ALA A 22 -15.35 8.97 -3.91
N VAL A 23 -14.34 9.40 -4.67
CA VAL A 23 -13.91 10.80 -4.75
C VAL A 23 -14.31 11.39 -6.10
N ALA A 24 -14.86 12.61 -6.11
CA ALA A 24 -15.19 13.34 -7.33
C ALA A 24 -13.94 14.04 -7.88
N VAL A 25 -13.57 13.74 -9.13
CA VAL A 25 -12.35 14.30 -9.74
C VAL A 25 -12.57 14.73 -11.19
N SER A 26 -11.74 15.67 -11.62
CA SER A 26 -11.53 16.00 -13.03
C SER A 26 -10.05 15.84 -13.34
N ALA A 27 -9.69 14.76 -14.06
CA ALA A 27 -8.33 14.57 -14.53
C ALA A 27 -7.86 15.68 -15.50
N ARG A 28 -8.79 16.42 -16.11
CA ARG A 28 -8.50 17.51 -17.05
C ARG A 28 -8.09 18.78 -16.33
N THR A 29 -8.83 19.16 -15.29
CA THR A 29 -8.59 20.40 -14.53
C THR A 29 -7.68 20.19 -13.33
N GLY A 30 -7.56 18.94 -12.87
CA GLY A 30 -6.84 18.57 -11.66
C GLY A 30 -7.72 18.58 -10.40
N ASP A 31 -8.97 19.03 -10.50
CA ASP A 31 -9.87 19.12 -9.35
C ASP A 31 -10.07 17.74 -8.72
N GLY A 32 -10.00 17.69 -7.38
CA GLY A 32 -10.18 16.46 -6.60
C GLY A 32 -9.02 15.46 -6.66
N LEU A 33 -7.96 15.67 -7.47
CA LEU A 33 -6.85 14.72 -7.53
C LEU A 33 -6.04 14.64 -6.23
N ALA A 34 -5.90 15.75 -5.50
CA ALA A 34 -5.24 15.75 -4.18
C ALA A 34 -6.03 14.93 -3.15
N GLU A 35 -7.36 15.09 -3.13
CA GLU A 35 -8.26 14.31 -2.26
C GLU A 35 -8.23 12.82 -2.64
N LEU A 36 -8.24 12.51 -3.94
CA LEU A 36 -8.09 11.14 -4.43
C LEU A 36 -6.76 10.52 -4.00
N GLY A 37 -5.67 11.28 -4.08
CA GLY A 37 -4.36 10.83 -3.62
C GLY A 37 -4.35 10.52 -2.12
N ALA A 38 -4.91 11.41 -1.29
CA ALA A 38 -5.02 11.18 0.14
C ALA A 38 -5.86 9.95 0.48
N ALA A 39 -7.04 9.81 -0.14
CA ALA A 39 -7.92 8.66 0.05
C ALA A 39 -7.26 7.33 -0.40
N LEU A 40 -6.47 7.37 -1.47
CA LEU A 40 -5.69 6.22 -1.92
C LEU A 40 -4.60 5.85 -0.92
N VAL A 41 -3.83 6.81 -0.42
CA VAL A 41 -2.79 6.57 0.59
C VAL A 41 -3.41 5.94 1.84
N GLU A 42 -4.50 6.51 2.37
CA GLU A 42 -5.21 5.97 3.53
C GLU A 42 -5.73 4.53 3.28
N ALA A 43 -6.20 4.23 2.07
CA ALA A 43 -6.63 2.88 1.72
C ALA A 43 -5.45 1.89 1.65
N LEU A 44 -4.31 2.32 1.13
CA LEU A 44 -3.09 1.50 1.07
C LEU A 44 -2.51 1.25 2.47
N GLU A 45 -2.48 2.27 3.33
CA GLU A 45 -2.04 2.15 4.73
C GLU A 45 -2.90 1.15 5.51
N ARG A 46 -4.22 1.10 5.27
CA ARG A 46 -5.12 0.13 5.92
C ARG A 46 -4.94 -1.31 5.45
N THR A 47 -4.28 -1.53 4.31
CA THR A 47 -4.13 -2.87 3.71
C THR A 47 -2.70 -3.40 3.75
N THR A 48 -1.74 -2.54 4.13
CA THR A 48 -0.33 -2.90 4.26
C THR A 48 0.12 -2.79 5.71
N SER A 49 1.18 -3.50 6.06
CA SER A 49 1.81 -3.47 7.37
C SER A 49 3.31 -3.33 7.16
N GLU A 50 3.92 -2.41 7.91
CA GLU A 50 5.37 -2.34 8.00
C GLU A 50 5.86 -3.28 9.08
N VAL A 51 6.82 -4.14 8.73
CA VAL A 51 7.44 -5.10 9.64
C VAL A 51 8.94 -5.11 9.43
N GLU A 52 9.66 -5.47 10.47
CA GLU A 52 11.10 -5.71 10.41
C GLU A 52 11.34 -7.22 10.50
N LEU A 53 12.16 -7.75 9.60
CA LEU A 53 12.43 -9.17 9.45
C LEU A 53 13.94 -9.41 9.59
N ARG A 54 14.32 -10.37 10.43
CA ARG A 54 15.69 -10.84 10.57
C ARG A 54 15.81 -12.21 9.90
N VAL A 55 16.39 -12.23 8.71
CA VAL A 55 16.46 -13.42 7.86
C VAL A 55 17.88 -13.98 7.87
N PRO A 56 18.11 -15.19 8.41
CA PRO A 56 19.41 -15.86 8.32
C PRO A 56 19.89 -16.03 6.87
N TYR A 57 21.21 -16.04 6.65
CA TYR A 57 21.78 -16.09 5.30
C TYR A 57 21.48 -17.38 4.52
N ASP A 58 21.19 -18.48 5.20
CA ASP A 58 20.75 -19.74 4.59
C ASP A 58 19.30 -19.69 4.08
N ARG A 59 18.54 -18.64 4.43
CA ARG A 59 17.16 -18.39 4.01
C ARG A 59 17.01 -17.25 3.00
N GLY A 60 17.91 -17.20 2.01
CA GLY A 60 17.81 -16.25 0.88
C GLY A 60 16.51 -16.37 0.07
N ASP A 61 15.82 -17.52 0.15
CA ASP A 61 14.49 -17.74 -0.42
C ASP A 61 13.45 -16.76 0.14
N LEU A 62 13.54 -16.41 1.43
CA LEU A 62 12.64 -15.49 2.10
C LEU A 62 12.88 -14.04 1.67
N VAL A 63 14.15 -13.64 1.53
CA VAL A 63 14.50 -12.31 1.00
C VAL A 63 13.91 -12.14 -0.40
N ALA A 64 14.07 -13.15 -1.26
CA ALA A 64 13.48 -13.14 -2.60
C ALA A 64 11.94 -13.16 -2.56
N ALA A 65 11.33 -13.84 -1.59
CA ALA A 65 9.87 -13.85 -1.41
C ALA A 65 9.34 -12.46 -1.04
N VAL A 66 9.95 -11.80 -0.07
CA VAL A 66 9.62 -10.43 0.34
C VAL A 66 9.66 -9.49 -0.86
N HIS A 67 10.72 -9.52 -1.67
CA HIS A 67 10.83 -8.71 -2.89
C HIS A 67 9.75 -8.97 -3.95
N ARG A 68 9.06 -10.13 -3.91
CA ARG A 68 7.95 -10.44 -4.83
C ARG A 68 6.61 -9.93 -4.32
N VAL A 69 6.41 -9.93 -3.00
CA VAL A 69 5.10 -9.68 -2.40
C VAL A 69 4.96 -8.28 -1.78
N GLY A 70 6.06 -7.57 -1.55
CA GLY A 70 6.01 -6.22 -1.02
C GLY A 70 7.28 -5.41 -1.27
N ASP A 71 7.35 -4.27 -0.60
CA ASP A 71 8.38 -3.26 -0.82
C ASP A 71 9.43 -3.32 0.29
N VAL A 72 10.71 -3.41 -0.08
CA VAL A 72 11.82 -3.30 0.86
C VAL A 72 12.15 -1.83 1.07
N LEU A 73 11.87 -1.32 2.27
CA LEU A 73 12.14 0.06 2.67
C LEU A 73 13.60 0.25 3.08
N LYS A 74 14.18 -0.76 3.75
CA LYS A 74 15.59 -0.78 4.13
C LYS A 74 16.10 -2.21 4.21
N GLN A 75 17.35 -2.42 3.82
CA GLN A 75 18.07 -3.69 3.99
C GLN A 75 19.42 -3.42 4.65
N THR A 76 19.76 -4.18 5.68
CA THR A 76 21.03 -4.11 6.40
C THR A 76 21.59 -5.52 6.56
N HIS A 77 22.88 -5.68 6.29
CA HIS A 77 23.58 -6.96 6.46
C HIS A 77 24.30 -6.93 7.80
N GLU A 78 24.00 -7.90 8.67
CA GLU A 78 24.64 -8.10 9.98
C GLU A 78 25.54 -9.35 9.93
N ASP A 79 26.17 -9.71 11.05
CA ASP A 79 27.17 -10.79 11.08
C ASP A 79 26.59 -12.18 10.72
N ASP A 80 25.33 -12.46 11.07
CA ASP A 80 24.67 -13.77 10.89
C ASP A 80 23.34 -13.71 10.12
N ALA A 81 22.84 -12.52 9.78
CA ALA A 81 21.54 -12.34 9.14
C ALA A 81 21.45 -11.09 8.27
N THR A 82 20.43 -11.05 7.40
CA THR A 82 19.96 -9.85 6.72
C THR A 82 18.75 -9.31 7.45
N VAL A 83 18.80 -8.05 7.89
CA VAL A 83 17.68 -7.32 8.48
C VAL A 83 16.97 -6.52 7.40
N LEU A 84 15.67 -6.73 7.25
CA LEU A 84 14.81 -6.09 6.26
C LEU A 84 13.71 -5.31 6.96
N HIS A 85 13.63 -4.00 6.73
CA HIS A 85 12.43 -3.22 7.04
C HIS A 85 11.60 -3.16 5.77
N VAL A 86 10.39 -3.72 5.82
CA VAL A 86 9.56 -3.98 4.64
C VAL A 86 8.14 -3.54 4.86
N ARG A 87 7.47 -3.18 3.77
CA ARG A 87 6.02 -2.98 3.73
C ARG A 87 5.40 -4.14 2.97
N LEU A 88 4.56 -4.91 3.65
CA LEU A 88 3.90 -6.10 3.10
C LEU A 88 2.38 -5.90 3.10
N PRO A 89 1.64 -6.53 2.16
CA PRO A 89 0.21 -6.70 2.33
C PRO A 89 -0.07 -7.42 3.66
N THR A 90 -1.03 -6.93 4.43
CA THR A 90 -1.34 -7.47 5.77
C THR A 90 -1.63 -8.97 5.74
N ALA A 91 -2.22 -9.46 4.65
CA ALA A 91 -2.51 -10.88 4.43
C ALA A 91 -1.27 -11.77 4.32
N ASN A 92 -0.12 -11.23 3.93
CA ASN A 92 1.13 -11.98 3.76
C ASN A 92 2.04 -11.91 4.99
N VAL A 93 1.76 -11.03 5.97
CA VAL A 93 2.60 -10.87 7.17
C VAL A 93 2.79 -12.19 7.91
N SER A 94 1.72 -12.99 8.03
CA SER A 94 1.76 -14.29 8.72
C SER A 94 2.74 -15.29 8.11
N GLU A 95 3.10 -15.16 6.82
CA GLU A 95 4.10 -16.01 6.17
C GLU A 95 5.52 -15.76 6.69
N PHE A 96 5.78 -14.57 7.24
CA PHE A 96 7.10 -14.13 7.69
C PHE A 96 7.22 -13.97 9.21
N GLU A 97 6.16 -14.28 9.98
CA GLU A 97 6.07 -14.02 11.42
C GLU A 97 7.22 -14.66 12.22
N ALA A 98 7.70 -15.84 11.81
CA ALA A 98 8.80 -16.54 12.46
C ALA A 98 10.15 -15.78 12.41
N TYR A 99 10.27 -14.79 11.53
CA TYR A 99 11.48 -13.98 11.32
C TYR A 99 11.28 -12.53 11.74
N ARG A 100 10.09 -12.19 12.26
CA ARG A 100 9.78 -10.81 12.65
C ARG A 100 10.57 -10.41 13.89
N VAL A 101 11.08 -9.19 13.87
CA VAL A 101 11.72 -8.50 15.00
C VAL A 101 10.94 -7.21 15.23
N GLY A 102 10.32 -7.04 16.40
CA GLY A 102 9.44 -5.88 16.67
C GLY A 102 7.98 -6.08 16.26
#